data_AF-A0A9E1UW62-F1
#
_entry.id   AF-A0A9E1UW62-F1
#
_cell.length_a   1.000
_cell.length_b   1.000
_cell.length_c   1.000
_cell.angle_alpha   90.00
_cell.angle_beta   90.00
_cell.angle_gamma   90.00
#
_symmetry.space_group_name_H-M   'P 1'
#
loop_
_entity.id
_entity.type
_entity.pdbx_description
1 polymer ?
#
loop_
_entity_poly.entity_id
_entity_poly.type
_entity_poly.pdbx_seq_one_letter_code
_entity_poly.pdbx_strand_id
1 'polypeptide(L)'
;MSRIARVLSVAVAVILSSQAEPVWKQDDFTGKDGTKPAWFASANPRVSAIHADGCVLIADKGTVNGDMVTTRKGWCADPAAGSSVVARVKVVSCEGLAGVMIGFSDGTSGELLTLHTDHIELYRAKLTHKLDTTGDFHEYRVDIKGKDVAVSVDGKQVIDGKGAFTFPAHAGRNRVSIGGGASLSTGEAYWDWLRWTDGTQALRDRFPVVAGAEQVVVYKKKGDYAPFPGIRMDPATGTVYASFSRKTVRTHNETLNARGCVMESKDGGKTWQQIPKIPDGTVGDRPSTVAKLLDGALGQIGQNWRKYYPPERLPEFEGKYRIVRTNTHKPNWFAVNSGGWAGRSEDGGKTWKKTPVPGLDTWISCSSPWSWIQLQDGRCLRSFMVVSGKKDSGDVYVAMTRDGKTTETVRVMGDPEEKLRFTEETLAHQTAKGVIWLLTRVEGGDDHLYQAISRDNGKTWTSRKSGVLGHPPSGLVKLPDGRLVMTYGHRHPPYGIRAVVSKDEGLTWDTDNTITLRNDGAGYDLGYPRSLLLKDGAILTVYYFTQDDQVTHIAATRWRVP
;
A
#
# COMPACT_ATOMS: atom_id res chain seq x y z
N MET A 1 -73.90 -14.61 -35.38
CA MET A 1 -74.10 -15.46 -34.18
C MET A 1 -72.73 -15.88 -33.65
N SER A 2 -72.61 -15.89 -32.31
CA SER A 2 -71.51 -16.35 -31.42
C SER A 2 -70.06 -15.89 -31.63
N ARG A 3 -69.65 -14.97 -30.73
CA ARG A 3 -68.49 -14.99 -29.80
C ARG A 3 -67.24 -15.78 -30.19
N ILE A 4 -66.05 -15.15 -30.03
CA ILE A 4 -65.04 -15.50 -29.01
C ILE A 4 -63.97 -14.39 -28.93
N ALA A 5 -63.64 -14.00 -27.70
CA ALA A 5 -62.61 -13.05 -27.33
C ALA A 5 -61.19 -13.61 -27.55
N ARG A 6 -60.24 -12.76 -27.94
CA ARG A 6 -58.80 -13.02 -27.79
C ARG A 6 -58.20 -12.01 -26.81
N VAL A 7 -57.77 -12.56 -25.68
CA VAL A 7 -56.96 -11.91 -24.63
C VAL A 7 -55.49 -11.89 -25.08
N LEU A 8 -54.80 -10.85 -24.61
CA LEU A 8 -53.38 -10.49 -24.68
C LEU A 8 -52.36 -11.62 -24.86
N SER A 9 -51.28 -11.30 -25.59
CA SER A 9 -49.91 -11.63 -25.16
C SER A 9 -48.94 -10.57 -25.68
N VAL A 10 -48.59 -9.60 -24.84
CA VAL A 10 -47.43 -8.71 -25.05
C VAL A 10 -46.19 -9.51 -24.65
N ALA A 11 -45.36 -9.88 -25.62
CA ALA A 11 -44.05 -10.44 -25.36
C ALA A 11 -43.13 -9.32 -24.83
N VAL A 12 -42.95 -9.28 -23.51
CA VAL A 12 -41.85 -8.54 -22.87
C VAL A 12 -40.59 -9.37 -23.09
N ALA A 13 -39.74 -8.93 -24.02
CA ALA A 13 -38.39 -9.47 -24.16
C ALA A 13 -37.59 -9.10 -22.90
N VAL A 14 -37.38 -10.09 -22.04
CA VAL A 14 -36.45 -9.99 -20.92
C VAL A 14 -35.05 -9.85 -21.49
N ILE A 15 -34.43 -8.68 -21.34
CA ILE A 15 -32.99 -8.53 -21.50
C ILE A 15 -32.37 -9.24 -20.28
N LEU A 16 -32.11 -10.53 -20.43
CA LEU A 16 -31.18 -11.24 -19.56
C LEU A 16 -29.81 -10.59 -19.82
N SER A 17 -29.33 -9.78 -18.89
CA SER A 17 -27.94 -9.37 -18.85
C SER A 17 -27.10 -10.65 -18.79
N SER A 18 -26.46 -11.03 -19.88
CA SER A 18 -25.43 -12.07 -19.86
C SER A 18 -24.31 -11.57 -18.97
N GLN A 19 -24.27 -12.00 -17.72
CA GLN A 19 -23.06 -11.84 -16.92
C GLN A 19 -21.97 -12.60 -17.66
N ALA A 20 -20.92 -11.90 -18.07
CA ALA A 20 -19.76 -12.55 -18.66
C ALA A 20 -19.28 -13.63 -17.68
N GLU A 21 -18.95 -14.82 -18.21
CA GLU A 21 -18.36 -15.90 -17.43
C GLU A 21 -17.15 -15.35 -16.63
N PRO A 22 -17.01 -15.70 -15.33
CA PRO A 22 -15.91 -15.22 -14.53
C PRO A 22 -14.57 -15.71 -15.11
N VAL A 23 -13.56 -14.84 -15.10
CA VAL A 23 -12.20 -15.24 -15.49
C VAL A 23 -11.62 -16.14 -14.40
N TRP A 24 -11.13 -17.31 -14.78
CA TRP A 24 -10.50 -18.26 -13.85
C TRP A 24 -8.99 -18.20 -13.94
N LYS A 25 -8.34 -18.27 -12.77
CA LYS A 25 -6.90 -18.53 -12.62
C LYS A 25 -6.70 -19.95 -12.09
N GLN A 26 -5.53 -20.52 -12.36
CA GLN A 26 -5.18 -21.89 -11.99
C GLN A 26 -3.70 -21.99 -11.60
N ASP A 27 -3.43 -22.75 -10.56
CA ASP A 27 -2.13 -23.29 -10.22
C ASP A 27 -2.21 -24.81 -10.40
N ASP A 28 -1.36 -25.37 -11.27
CA ASP A 28 -1.14 -26.80 -11.39
C ASP A 28 0.03 -27.20 -10.48
N PHE A 29 -0.18 -28.19 -9.61
CA PHE A 29 0.85 -28.62 -8.67
C PHE A 29 1.65 -29.82 -9.19
N THR A 30 1.89 -29.84 -10.49
CA THR A 30 2.73 -30.84 -11.14
C THR A 30 4.20 -30.53 -10.98
N GLY A 31 5.02 -31.55 -10.76
CA GLY A 31 6.47 -31.41 -10.73
C GLY A 31 7.17 -32.77 -10.70
N LYS A 32 8.51 -32.76 -10.69
CA LYS A 32 9.29 -34.00 -10.61
C LYS A 32 9.18 -34.60 -9.22
N ASP A 33 8.86 -35.89 -9.13
CA ASP A 33 8.71 -36.58 -7.84
C ASP A 33 9.94 -36.42 -6.92
N GLY A 34 9.65 -36.28 -5.62
CA GLY A 34 10.63 -36.06 -4.57
C GLY A 34 11.24 -34.66 -4.52
N THR A 35 10.89 -33.77 -5.46
CA THR A 35 11.36 -32.37 -5.45
C THR A 35 10.44 -31.47 -4.66
N LYS A 36 10.97 -30.36 -4.13
CA LYS A 36 10.18 -29.36 -3.41
C LYS A 36 9.54 -28.36 -4.38
N PRO A 37 8.28 -27.94 -4.17
CA PRO A 37 7.70 -26.82 -4.90
C PRO A 37 8.46 -25.52 -4.69
N ALA A 38 8.55 -24.67 -5.71
CA ALA A 38 9.29 -23.42 -5.65
C ALA A 38 8.75 -22.42 -4.61
N TRP A 39 7.46 -22.52 -4.28
CA TRP A 39 6.81 -21.70 -3.25
C TRP A 39 7.08 -22.19 -1.82
N PHE A 40 7.61 -23.40 -1.65
CA PHE A 40 7.82 -24.00 -0.34
C PHE A 40 9.25 -23.77 0.17
N ALA A 41 9.39 -22.82 1.09
CA ALA A 41 10.64 -22.52 1.78
C ALA A 41 10.53 -23.01 3.25
N SER A 42 10.64 -24.31 3.53
CA SER A 42 10.55 -24.78 4.92
C SER A 42 11.72 -24.31 5.79
N ALA A 43 11.41 -23.97 7.04
CA ALA A 43 12.36 -23.69 8.11
C ALA A 43 12.33 -24.76 9.24
N ASN A 44 11.47 -25.79 9.18
CA ASN A 44 11.36 -26.83 10.23
C ASN A 44 11.03 -28.23 9.66
N PRO A 45 11.39 -29.32 10.36
CA PRO A 45 11.25 -30.69 9.83
C PRO A 45 9.85 -31.32 10.00
N ARG A 46 8.91 -30.63 10.67
CA ARG A 46 7.56 -31.16 10.97
C ARG A 46 6.54 -30.83 9.89
N VAL A 47 6.87 -29.92 8.98
CA VAL A 47 6.06 -29.59 7.81
C VAL A 47 6.82 -29.88 6.52
N SER A 48 6.13 -30.43 5.53
CA SER A 48 6.69 -30.72 4.21
C SER A 48 5.70 -30.42 3.08
N ALA A 49 6.26 -30.05 1.93
CA ALA A 49 5.58 -30.10 0.65
C ALA A 49 6.54 -30.68 -0.38
N ILE A 50 6.13 -31.75 -1.05
CA ILE A 50 6.92 -32.44 -2.08
C ILE A 50 6.04 -32.77 -3.27
N HIS A 51 6.59 -32.68 -4.48
CA HIS A 51 5.93 -33.28 -5.63
C HIS A 51 5.96 -34.80 -5.47
N ALA A 52 4.81 -35.44 -5.62
CA ALA A 52 4.65 -36.87 -5.53
C ALA A 52 3.43 -37.29 -6.37
N ASP A 53 3.60 -38.35 -7.16
CA ASP A 53 2.55 -38.94 -7.98
C ASP A 53 1.90 -37.92 -8.94
N GLY A 54 2.73 -37.04 -9.52
CA GLY A 54 2.28 -35.98 -10.43
C GLY A 54 1.52 -34.83 -9.76
N CYS A 55 1.34 -34.86 -8.44
CA CYS A 55 0.68 -33.84 -7.62
C CYS A 55 1.69 -33.18 -6.65
N VAL A 56 1.20 -32.35 -5.73
CA VAL A 56 1.95 -32.00 -4.50
C VAL A 56 1.33 -32.66 -3.28
N LEU A 57 2.14 -33.40 -2.52
CA LEU A 57 1.81 -33.87 -1.19
C LEU A 57 2.19 -32.79 -0.19
N ILE A 58 1.19 -32.24 0.52
CA ILE A 58 1.40 -31.31 1.62
C ILE A 58 1.12 -32.07 2.92
N ALA A 59 2.11 -32.09 3.82
CA ALA A 59 2.00 -32.74 5.11
C ALA A 59 2.40 -31.79 6.24
N ASP A 60 1.47 -31.59 7.18
CA ASP A 60 1.70 -30.96 8.46
C ASP A 60 1.64 -32.02 9.56
N LYS A 61 2.79 -32.32 10.15
CA LYS A 61 2.94 -33.27 11.26
C LYS A 61 3.28 -32.55 12.56
N GLY A 62 3.12 -31.22 12.57
CA GLY A 62 3.45 -30.38 13.69
C GLY A 62 2.37 -30.31 14.75
N THR A 63 2.80 -30.23 16.00
CA THR A 63 1.91 -30.09 17.17
C THR A 63 2.30 -28.92 18.05
N VAL A 64 3.21 -28.05 17.56
CA VAL A 64 3.68 -26.88 18.29
C VAL A 64 3.40 -25.60 17.51
N ASN A 65 3.23 -24.50 18.25
CA ASN A 65 2.96 -23.19 17.70
C ASN A 65 3.94 -22.79 16.59
N GLY A 66 3.41 -22.48 15.40
CA GLY A 66 4.18 -22.09 14.23
C GLY A 66 4.40 -23.21 13.21
N ASP A 67 4.03 -24.45 13.52
CA ASP A 67 3.98 -25.52 12.52
C ASP A 67 2.70 -25.36 11.68
N MET A 68 2.86 -24.73 10.51
CA MET A 68 1.80 -24.60 9.50
C MET A 68 2.43 -24.58 8.12
N VAL A 69 1.91 -25.38 7.18
CA VAL A 69 2.25 -25.30 5.75
C VAL A 69 1.06 -24.80 4.95
N THR A 70 1.05 -23.48 4.68
CA THR A 70 -0.03 -22.86 3.90
C THR A 70 0.52 -22.10 2.69
N THR A 71 -0.02 -22.35 1.51
CA THR A 71 0.14 -21.44 0.36
C THR A 71 -1.06 -20.51 0.25
N ARG A 72 -0.84 -19.28 -0.23
CA ARG A 72 -1.82 -18.18 -0.18
C ARG A 72 -1.84 -17.41 -1.51
N LYS A 73 -3.03 -17.05 -1.98
CA LYS A 73 -3.25 -16.30 -3.22
C LYS A 73 -4.23 -15.16 -3.00
N GLY A 74 -3.85 -13.95 -3.41
CA GLY A 74 -4.82 -12.85 -3.57
C GLY A 74 -5.71 -13.15 -4.78
N TRP A 75 -7.01 -12.98 -4.62
CA TRP A 75 -8.01 -13.28 -5.66
C TRP A 75 -8.97 -12.12 -5.96
N CYS A 76 -8.86 -11.01 -5.23
CA CYS A 76 -9.65 -9.81 -5.47
C CYS A 76 -11.17 -10.04 -5.37
N ALA A 77 -11.62 -10.96 -4.52
CA ALA A 77 -13.04 -11.27 -4.39
C ALA A 77 -13.84 -10.02 -3.99
N ASP A 78 -14.92 -9.72 -4.72
CA ASP A 78 -15.83 -8.64 -4.35
C ASP A 78 -17.09 -9.23 -3.69
N PRO A 79 -17.46 -8.80 -2.47
CA PRO A 79 -18.61 -9.35 -1.77
C PRO A 79 -19.93 -9.24 -2.57
N ALA A 80 -20.10 -8.21 -3.41
CA ALA A 80 -21.33 -8.01 -4.17
C ALA A 80 -21.36 -8.82 -5.47
N ALA A 81 -20.20 -8.99 -6.13
CA ALA A 81 -20.09 -9.82 -7.33
C ALA A 81 -20.12 -11.32 -7.01
N GLY A 82 -19.54 -11.72 -5.87
CA GLY A 82 -19.30 -13.10 -5.51
C GLY A 82 -17.98 -13.63 -6.08
N SER A 83 -17.53 -14.77 -5.58
CA SER A 83 -16.29 -15.41 -6.00
C SER A 83 -16.30 -16.91 -5.72
N SER A 84 -15.47 -17.65 -6.45
CA SER A 84 -15.40 -19.10 -6.35
C SER A 84 -13.97 -19.60 -6.28
N VAL A 85 -13.75 -20.63 -5.49
CA VAL A 85 -12.50 -21.41 -5.44
C VAL A 85 -12.84 -22.87 -5.66
N VAL A 86 -11.99 -23.57 -6.42
CA VAL A 86 -12.11 -25.02 -6.65
C VAL A 86 -10.74 -25.65 -6.43
N ALA A 87 -10.68 -26.73 -5.67
CA ALA A 87 -9.45 -27.51 -5.53
C ALA A 87 -9.74 -28.99 -5.73
N ARG A 88 -8.81 -29.69 -6.38
CA ARG A 88 -8.86 -31.16 -6.51
C ARG A 88 -7.90 -31.80 -5.52
N VAL A 89 -8.45 -32.52 -4.55
CA VAL A 89 -7.73 -32.95 -3.34
C VAL A 89 -8.09 -34.38 -2.97
N LYS A 90 -7.10 -35.16 -2.53
CA LYS A 90 -7.29 -36.44 -1.86
C LYS A 90 -6.65 -36.37 -0.48
N VAL A 91 -7.45 -36.58 0.57
CA VAL A 91 -6.98 -36.52 1.95
C VAL A 91 -6.32 -37.85 2.33
N VAL A 92 -5.24 -37.78 3.10
CA VAL A 92 -4.58 -38.95 3.71
C VAL A 92 -4.91 -38.99 5.20
N SER A 93 -4.77 -37.85 5.88
CA SER A 93 -5.14 -37.69 7.28
C SER A 93 -5.50 -36.25 7.58
N CYS A 94 -6.33 -36.02 8.59
CA CYS A 94 -6.63 -34.70 9.12
C CYS A 94 -7.06 -34.86 10.58
N GLU A 95 -6.33 -34.26 11.51
CA GLU A 95 -6.65 -34.23 12.94
C GLU A 95 -6.86 -32.78 13.38
N GLY A 96 -8.11 -32.46 13.69
CA GLY A 96 -8.52 -31.14 14.15
C GLY A 96 -8.80 -30.13 13.03
N LEU A 97 -9.14 -28.92 13.46
CA LEU A 97 -9.57 -27.84 12.59
C LEU A 97 -8.45 -27.38 11.65
N ALA A 98 -8.72 -27.33 10.35
CA ALA A 98 -7.78 -26.85 9.34
C ALA A 98 -6.45 -27.63 9.23
N GLY A 99 -6.43 -28.92 9.59
CA GLY A 99 -5.31 -29.82 9.28
C GLY A 99 -5.11 -29.98 7.75
N VAL A 100 -6.22 -30.11 7.03
CA VAL A 100 -6.30 -29.97 5.57
C VAL A 100 -7.42 -28.98 5.25
N MET A 101 -7.08 -27.79 4.73
CA MET A 101 -8.09 -26.74 4.50
C MET A 101 -8.06 -26.09 3.12
N ILE A 102 -9.23 -25.59 2.72
CA ILE A 102 -9.41 -24.51 1.75
C ILE A 102 -9.92 -23.28 2.52
N GLY A 103 -9.03 -22.32 2.80
CA GLY A 103 -9.38 -21.05 3.43
C GLY A 103 -9.72 -19.98 2.40
N PHE A 104 -10.74 -19.16 2.65
CA PHE A 104 -11.21 -18.13 1.72
C PHE A 104 -11.75 -16.89 2.45
N SER A 105 -11.57 -15.72 1.84
CA SER A 105 -11.97 -14.42 2.42
C SER A 105 -12.10 -13.35 1.34
N ASP A 106 -13.08 -12.44 1.48
CA ASP A 106 -13.40 -11.40 0.48
C ASP A 106 -13.05 -9.96 0.95
N GLY A 107 -12.28 -9.84 2.02
CA GLY A 107 -11.95 -8.56 2.66
C GLY A 107 -12.98 -8.09 3.69
N THR A 108 -14.19 -8.63 3.67
CA THR A 108 -15.25 -8.34 4.66
C THR A 108 -15.41 -9.52 5.61
N SER A 109 -15.60 -10.72 5.04
CA SER A 109 -15.81 -11.97 5.76
C SER A 109 -14.78 -13.02 5.37
N GLY A 110 -14.61 -14.02 6.23
CA GLY A 110 -13.69 -15.12 5.98
C GLY A 110 -14.10 -16.40 6.69
N GLU A 111 -13.75 -17.53 6.08
CA GLU A 111 -14.08 -18.87 6.53
C GLU A 111 -13.03 -19.86 6.01
N LEU A 112 -13.10 -21.09 6.49
CA LEU A 112 -12.35 -22.23 5.98
C LEU A 112 -13.27 -23.43 5.80
N LEU A 113 -13.02 -24.21 4.75
CA LEU A 113 -13.52 -25.56 4.58
C LEU A 113 -12.43 -26.53 5.04
N THR A 114 -12.66 -27.26 6.13
CA THR A 114 -11.77 -28.35 6.56
C THR A 114 -12.21 -29.65 5.89
N LEU A 115 -11.24 -30.39 5.37
CA LEU A 115 -11.42 -31.70 4.75
C LEU A 115 -10.97 -32.77 5.74
N HIS A 116 -11.87 -33.22 6.61
CA HIS A 116 -11.61 -34.35 7.51
C HIS A 116 -11.72 -35.66 6.73
N THR A 117 -11.26 -36.77 7.30
CA THR A 117 -11.24 -38.07 6.60
C THR A 117 -12.64 -38.63 6.31
N ASP A 118 -13.63 -38.31 7.15
CA ASP A 118 -15.00 -38.84 7.09
C ASP A 118 -16.10 -37.77 6.86
N HIS A 119 -15.72 -36.49 6.80
CA HIS A 119 -16.62 -35.38 6.52
C HIS A 119 -15.88 -34.11 6.08
N ILE A 120 -16.65 -33.14 5.59
CA ILE A 120 -16.19 -31.76 5.37
C ILE A 120 -16.92 -30.80 6.30
N GLU A 121 -16.26 -29.71 6.70
CA GLU A 121 -16.77 -28.76 7.69
C GLU A 121 -16.47 -27.30 7.31
N LEU A 122 -17.50 -26.46 7.29
CA LEU A 122 -17.37 -25.01 7.43
C LEU A 122 -17.49 -24.64 8.91
N TYR A 123 -16.35 -24.35 9.54
CA TYR A 123 -16.26 -24.28 10.99
C TYR A 123 -17.07 -23.15 11.62
N ARG A 124 -16.97 -21.92 11.10
CA ARG A 124 -17.66 -20.75 11.70
C ARG A 124 -19.13 -20.74 11.34
N ALA A 125 -19.48 -21.22 10.15
CA ALA A 125 -20.86 -21.47 9.73
C ALA A 125 -21.51 -22.64 10.50
N LYS A 126 -20.71 -23.53 11.12
CA LYS A 126 -21.16 -24.76 11.80
C LYS A 126 -21.97 -25.68 10.88
N LEU A 127 -21.51 -25.83 9.64
CA LEU A 127 -22.14 -26.67 8.63
C LEU A 127 -21.20 -27.82 8.27
N THR A 128 -21.73 -29.05 8.26
CA THR A 128 -20.96 -30.26 7.96
C THR A 128 -21.66 -31.11 6.92
N HIS A 129 -20.89 -31.93 6.21
CA HIS A 129 -21.40 -32.95 5.30
C HIS A 129 -20.54 -34.21 5.37
N LYS A 130 -21.16 -35.37 5.56
CA LYS A 130 -20.47 -36.66 5.61
C LYS A 130 -19.93 -37.03 4.22
N LEU A 131 -18.65 -37.35 4.13
CA LEU A 131 -17.95 -37.66 2.88
C LEU A 131 -16.66 -38.43 3.22
N ASP A 132 -16.43 -39.58 2.59
CA ASP A 132 -15.10 -40.19 2.63
C ASP A 132 -14.17 -39.40 1.71
N THR A 133 -13.21 -38.68 2.28
CA THR A 133 -12.26 -37.84 1.52
C THR A 133 -10.95 -38.57 1.19
N THR A 134 -10.82 -39.83 1.62
CA THR A 134 -9.58 -40.62 1.55
C THR A 134 -9.58 -41.63 0.40
N GLY A 135 -10.76 -42.07 -0.03
CA GLY A 135 -10.90 -43.07 -1.09
C GLY A 135 -10.30 -42.63 -2.43
N ASP A 136 -10.68 -41.44 -2.91
CA ASP A 136 -10.23 -40.88 -4.19
C ASP A 136 -10.04 -39.35 -4.10
N PHE A 137 -9.56 -38.75 -5.19
CA PHE A 137 -9.59 -37.30 -5.37
C PHE A 137 -11.02 -36.83 -5.59
N HIS A 138 -11.36 -35.74 -4.90
CA HIS A 138 -12.61 -35.02 -5.09
C HIS A 138 -12.33 -33.59 -5.53
N GLU A 139 -13.24 -33.02 -6.32
CA GLU A 139 -13.28 -31.60 -6.61
C GLU A 139 -14.15 -30.87 -5.59
N TYR A 140 -13.52 -30.03 -4.77
CA TYR A 140 -14.20 -29.20 -3.78
C TYR A 140 -14.34 -27.78 -4.32
N ARG A 141 -15.57 -27.36 -4.61
CA ARG A 141 -15.90 -26.00 -5.00
C ARG A 141 -16.56 -25.25 -3.86
N VAL A 142 -16.06 -24.06 -3.56
CA VAL A 142 -16.68 -23.11 -2.64
C VAL A 142 -17.09 -21.88 -3.41
N ASP A 143 -18.36 -21.47 -3.27
CA ASP A 143 -18.91 -20.24 -3.84
C ASP A 143 -19.31 -19.31 -2.69
N ILE A 144 -18.91 -18.04 -2.77
CA ILE A 144 -19.29 -17.00 -1.80
C ILE A 144 -19.95 -15.81 -2.50
N LYS A 145 -20.94 -15.22 -1.84
CA LYS A 145 -21.55 -13.95 -2.27
C LYS A 145 -22.27 -13.28 -1.11
N GLY A 146 -21.92 -12.04 -0.79
CA GLY A 146 -22.48 -11.31 0.34
C GLY A 146 -22.26 -12.07 1.65
N LYS A 147 -23.34 -12.57 2.24
CA LYS A 147 -23.31 -13.38 3.48
C LYS A 147 -23.52 -14.88 3.22
N ASP A 148 -23.58 -15.29 1.96
CA ASP A 148 -23.86 -16.67 1.57
C ASP A 148 -22.55 -17.40 1.25
N VAL A 149 -22.51 -18.69 1.61
CA VAL A 149 -21.48 -19.64 1.20
C VAL A 149 -22.15 -20.94 0.79
N ALA A 150 -21.68 -21.55 -0.30
CA ALA A 150 -22.11 -22.88 -0.72
C ALA A 150 -20.88 -23.75 -1.00
N VAL A 151 -21.01 -25.05 -0.75
CA VAL A 151 -19.97 -26.04 -1.07
C VAL A 151 -20.55 -27.10 -1.98
N SER A 152 -19.86 -27.36 -3.08
CA SER A 152 -20.13 -28.47 -3.99
C SER A 152 -18.96 -29.45 -4.02
N VAL A 153 -19.27 -30.74 -4.09
CA VAL A 153 -18.30 -31.82 -4.25
C VAL A 153 -18.64 -32.57 -5.52
N ASP A 154 -17.67 -32.71 -6.42
CA ASP A 154 -17.80 -33.39 -7.72
C ASP A 154 -19.03 -32.92 -8.53
N GLY A 155 -19.24 -31.60 -8.54
CA GLY A 155 -20.34 -30.94 -9.26
C GLY A 155 -21.70 -30.94 -8.55
N LYS A 156 -21.83 -31.57 -7.36
CA LYS A 156 -23.07 -31.57 -6.58
C LYS A 156 -22.96 -30.67 -5.35
N GLN A 157 -23.88 -29.73 -5.18
CA GLN A 157 -23.96 -28.93 -3.95
C GLN A 157 -24.33 -29.82 -2.75
N VAL A 158 -23.50 -29.78 -1.72
CA VAL A 158 -23.65 -30.60 -0.50
C VAL A 158 -23.84 -29.77 0.76
N ILE A 159 -23.47 -28.49 0.75
CA ILE A 159 -23.73 -27.51 1.82
C ILE A 159 -24.35 -26.25 1.22
N ASP A 160 -25.48 -25.81 1.76
CA ASP A 160 -26.14 -24.52 1.47
C ASP A 160 -26.10 -23.63 2.72
N GLY A 161 -25.20 -22.65 2.74
CA GLY A 161 -24.92 -21.77 3.88
C GLY A 161 -25.41 -20.35 3.67
N LYS A 162 -26.69 -20.17 3.31
CA LYS A 162 -27.29 -18.82 3.19
C LYS A 162 -27.20 -18.05 4.51
N GLY A 163 -26.67 -16.84 4.44
CA GLY A 163 -26.46 -15.97 5.58
C GLY A 163 -25.40 -16.45 6.58
N ALA A 164 -24.65 -17.51 6.29
CA ALA A 164 -23.70 -18.11 7.22
C ALA A 164 -22.26 -17.56 7.09
N PHE A 165 -21.89 -16.95 5.96
CA PHE A 165 -20.59 -16.34 5.72
C PHE A 165 -20.51 -14.94 6.33
N THR A 166 -20.34 -14.86 7.65
CA THR A 166 -20.49 -13.59 8.40
C THR A 166 -19.31 -13.23 9.28
N PHE A 167 -18.41 -14.18 9.56
CA PHE A 167 -17.29 -13.91 10.46
C PHE A 167 -16.31 -12.94 9.80
N PRO A 168 -15.88 -11.86 10.48
CA PRO A 168 -14.99 -10.85 9.90
C PRO A 168 -13.70 -11.43 9.32
N ALA A 169 -13.32 -10.98 8.12
CA ALA A 169 -12.04 -11.32 7.54
C ALA A 169 -10.92 -10.85 8.49
N HIS A 170 -10.07 -11.78 8.95
CA HIS A 170 -9.00 -11.44 9.88
C HIS A 170 -8.07 -10.39 9.23
N ALA A 171 -7.95 -9.21 9.85
CA ALA A 171 -7.18 -8.08 9.31
C ALA A 171 -7.54 -7.71 7.85
N GLY A 172 -8.83 -7.80 7.48
CA GLY A 172 -9.32 -7.39 6.16
C GLY A 172 -8.77 -8.20 4.99
N ARG A 173 -8.29 -9.43 5.24
CA ARG A 173 -7.71 -10.30 4.21
C ARG A 173 -8.71 -10.59 3.09
N ASN A 174 -8.23 -10.54 1.85
CA ASN A 174 -8.94 -10.95 0.65
C ASN A 174 -8.06 -11.96 -0.10
N ARG A 175 -8.27 -13.26 0.14
CA ARG A 175 -7.39 -14.32 -0.35
C ARG A 175 -8.02 -15.71 -0.29
N VAL A 176 -7.46 -16.61 -1.10
CA VAL A 176 -7.56 -18.07 -1.00
C VAL A 176 -6.30 -18.62 -0.35
N SER A 177 -6.42 -19.72 0.39
CA SER A 177 -5.29 -20.47 0.94
C SER A 177 -5.57 -21.95 1.01
N ILE A 178 -4.53 -22.78 0.84
CA ILE A 178 -4.62 -24.24 0.97
C ILE A 178 -3.48 -24.80 1.83
N GLY A 179 -3.66 -26.01 2.36
CA GLY A 179 -2.69 -26.74 3.18
C GLY A 179 -3.11 -26.83 4.66
N GLY A 180 -2.13 -26.90 5.57
CA GLY A 180 -2.31 -26.87 7.02
C GLY A 180 -2.40 -25.43 7.53
N GLY A 181 -3.49 -25.11 8.23
CA GLY A 181 -3.89 -23.76 8.60
C GLY A 181 -3.95 -23.44 10.09
N ALA A 182 -3.67 -24.41 10.95
CA ALA A 182 -3.72 -24.27 12.40
C ALA A 182 -2.54 -24.96 13.07
N SER A 183 -1.86 -24.25 13.98
CA SER A 183 -0.59 -24.70 14.57
C SER A 183 -0.63 -25.95 15.45
N LEU A 184 -1.83 -26.44 15.80
CA LEU A 184 -2.02 -27.60 16.66
C LEU A 184 -2.76 -28.74 15.95
N SER A 185 -3.01 -28.58 14.65
CA SER A 185 -3.72 -29.56 13.83
C SER A 185 -2.74 -30.17 12.85
N THR A 186 -2.89 -31.47 12.62
CA THR A 186 -2.07 -32.20 11.65
C THR A 186 -2.92 -32.59 10.46
N GLY A 187 -2.29 -32.76 9.32
CA GLY A 187 -2.98 -33.19 8.12
C GLY A 187 -2.03 -33.49 6.99
N GLU A 188 -2.42 -34.44 6.15
CA GLU A 188 -1.66 -34.87 4.99
C GLU A 188 -2.64 -35.05 3.84
N ALA A 189 -2.35 -34.44 2.69
CA ALA A 189 -3.21 -34.50 1.52
C ALA A 189 -2.42 -34.29 0.22
N TYR A 190 -2.87 -34.99 -0.83
CA TYR A 190 -2.43 -34.76 -2.19
C TYR A 190 -3.28 -33.68 -2.83
N TRP A 191 -2.63 -32.67 -3.41
CA TRP A 191 -3.24 -31.56 -4.12
C TRP A 191 -2.81 -31.62 -5.58
N ASP A 192 -3.78 -31.76 -6.47
CA ASP A 192 -3.53 -31.82 -7.91
C ASP A 192 -3.43 -30.40 -8.49
N TRP A 193 -4.47 -29.60 -8.29
CA TRP A 193 -4.53 -28.20 -8.72
C TRP A 193 -5.48 -27.36 -7.87
N LEU A 194 -5.33 -26.03 -8.00
CA LEU A 194 -6.18 -25.02 -7.38
C LEU A 194 -6.64 -24.01 -8.45
N ARG A 195 -7.94 -23.77 -8.53
CA ARG A 195 -8.57 -22.75 -9.37
C ARG A 195 -9.32 -21.72 -8.56
N TRP A 196 -9.36 -20.48 -9.03
CA TRP A 196 -10.16 -19.43 -8.42
C TRP A 196 -10.60 -18.37 -9.42
N THR A 197 -11.71 -17.70 -9.13
CA THR A 197 -12.20 -16.58 -9.94
C THR A 197 -11.36 -15.33 -9.71
N ASP A 198 -10.98 -14.63 -10.78
CA ASP A 198 -10.30 -13.34 -10.72
C ASP A 198 -11.30 -12.20 -10.55
N GLY A 199 -11.49 -11.74 -9.31
CA GLY A 199 -12.40 -10.63 -9.00
C GLY A 199 -11.86 -9.24 -9.37
N THR A 200 -10.68 -9.15 -10.00
CA THR A 200 -10.03 -7.86 -10.31
C THR A 200 -10.92 -6.93 -11.13
N GLN A 201 -11.62 -7.45 -12.15
CA GLN A 201 -12.48 -6.61 -12.98
C GLN A 201 -13.70 -6.10 -12.20
N ALA A 202 -14.36 -6.97 -11.42
CA ALA A 202 -15.48 -6.56 -10.57
C ALA A 202 -15.09 -5.46 -9.57
N LEU A 203 -13.90 -5.56 -8.96
CA LEU A 203 -13.38 -4.50 -8.10
C LEU A 203 -13.10 -3.21 -8.87
N ARG A 204 -12.54 -3.29 -10.08
CA ARG A 204 -12.31 -2.11 -10.93
C ARG A 204 -13.61 -1.41 -11.30
N ASP A 205 -14.66 -2.17 -11.61
CA ASP A 205 -15.98 -1.64 -11.97
C ASP A 205 -16.69 -1.00 -10.77
N ARG A 206 -16.50 -1.57 -9.57
CA ARG A 206 -17.00 -1.00 -8.30
C ARG A 206 -16.29 0.30 -7.93
N PHE A 207 -15.02 0.44 -8.28
CA PHE A 207 -14.21 1.64 -8.04
C PHE A 207 -13.73 2.24 -9.37
N PRO A 208 -14.64 2.81 -10.17
CA PRO A 208 -14.31 3.28 -11.51
C PRO A 208 -13.38 4.48 -11.44
N VAL A 209 -12.48 4.57 -12.43
CA VAL A 209 -11.62 5.74 -12.60
C VAL A 209 -12.50 6.97 -12.84
N VAL A 210 -12.13 8.09 -12.22
CA VAL A 210 -12.86 9.36 -12.35
C VAL A 210 -13.03 9.76 -13.81
N ALA A 211 -14.24 10.19 -14.16
CA ALA A 211 -14.60 10.54 -15.52
C ALA A 211 -13.68 11.66 -16.06
N GLY A 212 -13.22 11.51 -17.31
CA GLY A 212 -12.34 12.47 -17.97
C GLY A 212 -10.87 12.43 -17.51
N ALA A 213 -10.47 11.47 -16.68
CA ALA A 213 -9.07 11.24 -16.36
C ALA A 213 -8.26 10.80 -17.59
N GLU A 214 -7.22 11.55 -17.93
CA GLU A 214 -6.26 11.21 -18.98
C GLU A 214 -5.05 10.50 -18.35
N GLN A 215 -4.78 9.27 -18.76
CA GLN A 215 -3.64 8.48 -18.27
C GLN A 215 -2.44 8.63 -19.21
N VAL A 216 -1.30 9.01 -18.66
CA VAL A 216 -0.10 9.34 -19.43
C VAL A 216 1.10 8.55 -18.89
N VAL A 217 1.88 7.96 -19.79
CA VAL A 217 3.20 7.42 -19.45
C VAL A 217 4.22 8.55 -19.55
N VAL A 218 4.81 8.93 -18.42
CA VAL A 218 5.85 9.97 -18.37
C VAL A 218 7.20 9.37 -18.77
N TYR A 219 7.51 8.16 -18.28
CA TYR A 219 8.73 7.43 -18.61
C TYR A 219 8.53 5.95 -18.37
N LYS A 220 8.82 5.10 -19.35
CA LYS A 220 8.81 3.63 -19.21
C LYS A 220 9.89 3.01 -20.08
N LYS A 221 10.73 2.16 -19.48
CA LYS A 221 11.78 1.43 -20.18
C LYS A 221 12.01 0.07 -19.52
N LYS A 222 11.93 -1.01 -20.29
CA LYS A 222 12.23 -2.36 -19.78
C LYS A 222 13.68 -2.43 -19.27
N GLY A 223 13.88 -3.07 -18.12
CA GLY A 223 15.17 -3.13 -17.44
C GLY A 223 15.44 -1.96 -16.50
N ASP A 224 14.65 -0.88 -16.58
CA ASP A 224 14.68 0.19 -15.60
C ASP A 224 13.61 -0.01 -14.52
N TYR A 225 13.98 0.38 -13.31
CA TYR A 225 13.14 0.58 -12.15
C TYR A 225 13.11 2.08 -11.85
N ALA A 226 11.98 2.74 -12.11
CA ALA A 226 11.83 4.19 -11.95
C ALA A 226 10.78 4.55 -10.89
N PRO A 227 11.19 4.74 -9.61
CA PRO A 227 10.28 5.11 -8.53
C PRO A 227 10.38 6.60 -8.12
N PHE A 228 9.46 7.00 -7.24
CA PHE A 228 9.53 8.21 -6.41
C PHE A 228 9.74 9.52 -7.18
N PRO A 229 8.77 9.94 -8.01
CA PRO A 229 8.87 11.20 -8.72
C PRO A 229 8.78 12.41 -7.79
N GLY A 230 9.36 13.52 -8.26
CA GLY A 230 9.06 14.89 -7.89
C GLY A 230 8.46 15.63 -9.08
N ILE A 231 7.76 16.74 -8.84
CA ILE A 231 7.15 17.56 -9.89
C ILE A 231 7.45 19.04 -9.63
N ARG A 232 7.70 19.79 -10.70
CA ARG A 232 7.89 21.25 -10.69
C ARG A 232 7.21 21.88 -11.90
N MET A 233 6.91 23.16 -11.85
CA MET A 233 6.33 23.95 -12.93
C MET A 233 7.05 25.29 -13.06
N ASP A 234 7.23 25.75 -14.28
CA ASP A 234 7.57 27.15 -14.57
C ASP A 234 6.29 28.00 -14.48
N PRO A 235 6.17 28.95 -13.54
CA PRO A 235 4.96 29.76 -13.40
C PRO A 235 4.70 30.66 -14.62
N ALA A 236 5.73 31.12 -15.33
CA ALA A 236 5.60 31.99 -16.48
C ALA A 236 4.97 31.24 -17.66
N THR A 237 5.58 30.13 -18.05
CA THR A 237 5.14 29.36 -19.24
C THR A 237 4.05 28.33 -18.92
N GLY A 238 3.97 27.83 -17.69
CA GLY A 238 3.15 26.66 -17.35
C GLY A 238 3.80 25.31 -17.72
N THR A 239 5.04 25.31 -18.18
CA THR A 239 5.80 24.07 -18.49
C THR A 239 6.00 23.27 -17.21
N VAL A 240 5.73 21.97 -17.27
CA VAL A 240 5.85 21.05 -16.13
C VAL A 240 7.07 20.15 -16.30
N TYR A 241 7.73 19.83 -15.19
CA TYR A 241 8.89 18.97 -15.12
C TYR A 241 8.67 17.86 -14.09
N ALA A 242 9.01 16.63 -14.44
CA ALA A 242 9.05 15.49 -13.53
C ALA A 242 10.50 15.04 -13.34
N SER A 243 10.93 14.84 -12.10
CA SER A 243 12.27 14.32 -11.77
C SER A 243 12.16 13.02 -10.98
N PHE A 244 12.98 12.03 -11.31
CA PHE A 244 12.98 10.75 -10.60
C PHE A 244 14.35 10.05 -10.76
N SER A 245 14.53 8.98 -9.98
CA SER A 245 15.68 8.09 -10.13
C SER A 245 15.33 6.90 -11.01
N ARG A 246 16.27 6.42 -11.82
CA ARG A 246 16.16 5.16 -12.56
C ARG A 246 17.25 4.21 -12.12
N LYS A 247 16.92 2.96 -11.86
CA LYS A 247 17.82 1.91 -11.38
C LYS A 247 17.67 0.66 -12.25
N THR A 248 18.65 -0.24 -12.27
CA THR A 248 18.51 -1.58 -12.88
C THR A 248 18.08 -2.65 -11.87
N VAL A 249 18.07 -2.31 -10.58
CA VAL A 249 17.68 -3.21 -9.49
C VAL A 249 16.40 -2.67 -8.86
N ARG A 250 15.40 -3.53 -8.70
CA ARG A 250 14.10 -3.22 -8.10
C ARG A 250 14.22 -3.13 -6.57
N THR A 251 14.71 -2.00 -6.08
CA THR A 251 14.89 -1.77 -4.64
C THR A 251 14.62 -0.32 -4.25
N HIS A 252 13.91 -0.16 -3.13
CA HIS A 252 13.67 1.12 -2.48
C HIS A 252 14.91 1.58 -1.67
N ASN A 253 15.79 0.64 -1.32
CA ASN A 253 16.86 0.88 -0.35
C ASN A 253 18.20 1.26 -1.00
N GLU A 254 18.52 0.81 -2.20
CA GLU A 254 19.83 1.06 -2.81
C GLU A 254 19.79 2.19 -3.85
N THR A 255 20.85 2.99 -3.96
CA THR A 255 20.85 4.24 -4.75
C THR A 255 22.00 4.35 -5.76
N LEU A 256 22.77 3.30 -6.05
CA LEU A 256 24.00 3.45 -6.86
C LEU A 256 23.86 3.48 -8.35
N ASN A 257 23.04 2.59 -8.89
CA ASN A 257 22.67 2.65 -10.29
C ASN A 257 21.57 3.70 -10.51
N ALA A 258 21.18 4.44 -9.47
CA ALA A 258 20.23 5.53 -9.57
C ALA A 258 20.82 6.63 -10.44
N ARG A 259 20.31 6.75 -11.65
CA ARG A 259 20.58 7.85 -12.55
C ARG A 259 19.40 8.79 -12.49
N GLY A 260 19.68 10.08 -12.25
CA GLY A 260 18.67 11.11 -12.37
C GLY A 260 18.04 11.08 -13.77
N CYS A 261 16.74 11.31 -13.82
CA CYS A 261 16.01 11.54 -15.05
C CYS A 261 15.10 12.74 -14.82
N VAL A 262 15.04 13.61 -15.82
CA VAL A 262 14.14 14.75 -15.85
C VAL A 262 13.36 14.67 -17.16
N MET A 263 12.04 14.76 -17.03
CA MET A 263 11.11 14.82 -18.14
C MET A 263 10.43 16.19 -18.14
N GLU A 264 10.22 16.77 -19.31
CA GLU A 264 9.57 18.06 -19.55
C GLU A 264 8.28 17.85 -20.32
N SER A 265 7.24 18.59 -19.96
CA SER A 265 5.98 18.69 -20.69
C SER A 265 5.58 20.15 -20.89
N LYS A 266 5.32 20.53 -22.14
CA LYS A 266 4.88 21.88 -22.54
C LYS A 266 3.38 21.98 -22.82
N ASP A 267 2.65 20.88 -22.66
CA ASP A 267 1.24 20.74 -23.05
C ASP A 267 0.34 20.30 -21.88
N GLY A 268 0.72 20.66 -20.66
CA GLY A 268 -0.06 20.37 -19.45
C GLY A 268 0.05 18.92 -18.98
N GLY A 269 1.17 18.24 -19.28
CA GLY A 269 1.45 16.89 -18.81
C GLY A 269 0.99 15.79 -19.76
N LYS A 270 0.61 16.10 -21.00
CA LYS A 270 0.09 15.14 -21.98
C LYS A 270 1.20 14.43 -22.74
N THR A 271 2.25 15.15 -23.12
CA THR A 271 3.46 14.59 -23.73
C THR A 271 4.70 14.98 -22.93
N TRP A 272 5.70 14.10 -22.96
CA TRP A 272 6.91 14.23 -22.14
C TRP A 272 8.16 13.94 -22.97
N GLN A 273 9.18 14.78 -22.80
CA GLN A 273 10.50 14.58 -23.40
C GLN A 273 11.60 14.66 -22.35
N GLN A 274 12.67 13.87 -22.50
CA GLN A 274 13.77 13.89 -21.55
C GLN A 274 14.63 15.15 -21.74
N ILE A 275 14.99 15.83 -20.65
CA ILE A 275 15.90 16.97 -20.65
C ILE A 275 17.05 16.74 -19.64
N PRO A 276 18.19 17.45 -19.74
CA PRO A 276 19.33 17.19 -18.85
C PRO A 276 19.12 17.66 -17.41
N LYS A 277 18.41 18.77 -17.19
CA LYS A 277 18.14 19.33 -15.85
C LYS A 277 16.88 20.19 -15.86
N ILE A 278 16.22 20.33 -14.72
CA ILE A 278 15.12 21.28 -14.55
C ILE A 278 15.69 22.72 -14.60
N PRO A 279 15.08 23.66 -15.34
CA PRO A 279 15.45 25.06 -15.30
C PRO A 279 15.32 25.71 -13.92
N ASP A 280 16.15 26.73 -13.67
CA ASP A 280 16.06 27.55 -12.47
C ASP A 280 14.73 28.34 -12.43
N GLY A 281 14.32 28.79 -11.24
CA GLY A 281 13.08 29.57 -11.07
C GLY A 281 11.77 28.78 -11.10
N THR A 282 11.82 27.46 -11.33
CA THR A 282 10.63 26.59 -11.26
C THR A 282 10.13 26.42 -9.82
N VAL A 283 8.83 26.27 -9.65
CA VAL A 283 8.15 26.03 -8.36
C VAL A 283 7.70 24.57 -8.25
N GLY A 284 7.70 24.00 -7.05
CA GLY A 284 7.32 22.60 -6.82
C GLY A 284 5.93 22.42 -6.23
N ASP A 285 5.54 21.17 -6.03
CA ASP A 285 4.34 20.76 -5.27
C ASP A 285 4.48 20.99 -3.75
N ARG A 286 5.67 21.39 -3.31
CA ARG A 286 6.04 21.58 -1.91
C ARG A 286 6.39 23.04 -1.63
N PRO A 287 6.10 23.53 -0.40
CA PRO A 287 6.68 24.78 0.07
C PRO A 287 8.21 24.76 -0.04
N SER A 288 8.81 25.91 -0.36
CA SER A 288 10.26 26.08 -0.35
C SER A 288 10.80 25.69 1.03
N THR A 289 11.74 24.74 1.12
CA THR A 289 12.33 24.33 2.42
C THR A 289 13.24 25.39 3.05
N VAL A 290 13.27 26.59 2.48
CA VAL A 290 13.94 27.78 2.97
C VAL A 290 12.90 28.87 3.14
N ALA A 291 12.89 29.49 4.31
CA ALA A 291 12.01 30.57 4.71
C ALA A 291 12.79 31.85 4.96
N LYS A 292 12.14 33.00 4.75
CA LYS A 292 12.63 34.28 5.27
C LYS A 292 12.19 34.41 6.74
N LEU A 293 13.17 34.52 7.64
CA LEU A 293 12.97 34.71 9.07
C LEU A 293 12.55 36.15 9.37
N LEU A 294 12.06 36.40 10.60
CA LEU A 294 11.52 37.71 11.00
C LEU A 294 12.54 38.86 10.90
N ASP A 295 13.82 38.57 11.10
CA ASP A 295 14.92 39.52 10.99
C ASP A 295 15.48 39.67 9.57
N GLY A 296 14.86 39.02 8.58
CA GLY A 296 15.24 39.07 7.17
C GLY A 296 16.27 38.04 6.73
N ALA A 297 16.88 37.29 7.66
CA ALA A 297 17.77 36.18 7.32
C ALA A 297 16.99 35.01 6.67
N LEU A 298 17.71 34.07 6.05
CA LEU A 298 17.11 32.82 5.58
C LEU A 298 17.28 31.72 6.61
N GLY A 299 16.22 30.92 6.81
CA GLY A 299 16.16 29.84 7.77
C GLY A 299 15.64 28.54 7.15
N GLN A 300 16.14 27.41 7.65
CA GLN A 300 15.66 26.08 7.27
C GLN A 300 15.85 25.07 8.40
N ILE A 301 15.11 23.97 8.36
CA ILE A 301 15.40 22.78 9.17
C ILE A 301 15.70 21.65 8.20
N GLY A 302 16.91 21.10 8.27
CA GLY A 302 17.37 19.99 7.45
C GLY A 302 17.57 18.71 8.24
N GLN A 303 17.89 17.64 7.52
CA GLN A 303 18.19 16.32 8.06
C GLN A 303 19.56 15.83 7.61
N ASN A 304 20.10 14.83 8.32
CA ASN A 304 21.29 14.11 7.92
C ASN A 304 20.93 12.74 7.32
N TRP A 305 20.52 12.73 6.06
CA TRP A 305 20.20 11.49 5.34
C TRP A 305 21.48 10.76 4.91
N ARG A 306 21.64 9.49 5.30
CA ARG A 306 22.77 8.58 5.00
C ARG A 306 24.16 9.21 5.12
N LYS A 307 24.65 9.32 6.36
CA LYS A 307 26.05 9.65 6.64
C LYS A 307 26.89 8.37 6.60
N TYR A 308 27.83 8.29 5.65
CA TYR A 308 28.67 7.11 5.42
C TYR A 308 30.00 7.18 6.18
N TYR A 309 30.39 6.07 6.80
CA TYR A 309 31.61 5.91 7.58
C TYR A 309 32.35 4.61 7.20
N PRO A 310 33.68 4.60 7.26
CA PRO A 310 34.46 3.42 6.94
C PRO A 310 34.37 2.37 8.07
N PRO A 311 34.55 1.07 7.77
CA PRO A 311 34.24 -0.04 8.68
C PRO A 311 34.97 0.01 10.03
N GLU A 312 36.19 0.54 10.06
CA GLU A 312 37.03 0.68 11.26
C GLU A 312 36.38 1.58 12.33
N ARG A 313 35.49 2.49 11.93
CA ARG A 313 34.76 3.37 12.85
C ARG A 313 33.49 2.75 13.40
N LEU A 314 33.09 1.57 12.94
CA LEU A 314 31.85 0.90 13.37
C LEU A 314 31.68 0.84 14.90
N PRO A 315 32.72 0.54 15.71
CA PRO A 315 32.58 0.51 17.17
C PRO A 315 32.08 1.83 17.79
N GLU A 316 32.28 2.97 17.12
CA GLU A 316 31.78 4.28 17.58
C GLU A 316 30.26 4.43 17.45
N PHE A 317 29.61 3.62 16.61
CA PHE A 317 28.20 3.77 16.22
C PHE A 317 27.33 2.57 16.63
N GLU A 318 27.94 1.40 16.82
CA GLU A 318 27.23 0.18 17.19
C GLU A 318 26.51 0.35 18.53
N GLY A 319 25.27 -0.14 18.62
CA GLY A 319 24.43 0.04 19.80
C GLY A 319 23.77 1.43 19.91
N LYS A 320 24.34 2.48 19.28
CA LYS A 320 23.76 3.84 19.25
C LYS A 320 22.89 4.13 18.02
N TYR A 321 23.23 3.60 16.84
CA TYR A 321 22.48 3.89 15.60
C TYR A 321 22.13 2.65 14.78
N ARG A 322 21.05 2.73 14.01
CA ARG A 322 20.78 1.73 12.98
C ARG A 322 21.87 1.78 11.91
N ILE A 323 22.68 0.73 11.91
CA ILE A 323 23.71 0.52 10.90
C ILE A 323 23.05 0.05 9.61
N VAL A 324 23.20 0.84 8.56
CA VAL A 324 22.79 0.50 7.20
C VAL A 324 24.04 0.12 6.43
N ARG A 325 24.19 -1.17 6.11
CA ARG A 325 25.23 -1.63 5.19
C ARG A 325 24.64 -1.73 3.80
N THR A 326 25.46 -1.42 2.80
CA THR A 326 25.10 -1.56 1.40
C THR A 326 26.26 -2.28 0.72
N ASN A 327 25.96 -3.34 0.00
CA ASN A 327 27.00 -4.12 -0.69
C ASN A 327 27.51 -3.40 -1.95
N THR A 328 26.86 -2.29 -2.30
CA THR A 328 26.98 -1.69 -3.63
C THR A 328 27.53 -0.24 -3.59
N HIS A 329 27.38 0.58 -2.52
CA HIS A 329 27.89 1.99 -2.44
C HIS A 329 28.86 2.15 -1.31
N LYS A 330 30.09 2.54 -1.63
CA LYS A 330 31.22 2.43 -0.68
C LYS A 330 31.21 1.02 -0.07
N PRO A 331 31.48 -0.02 -0.88
CA PRO A 331 31.44 -1.40 -0.39
C PRO A 331 32.30 -1.51 0.88
N ASN A 332 31.82 -2.29 1.84
CA ASN A 332 32.38 -2.46 3.20
C ASN A 332 32.20 -1.27 4.16
N TRP A 333 31.74 -0.10 3.69
CA TRP A 333 31.35 1.00 4.58
C TRP A 333 29.94 0.75 5.16
N PHE A 334 29.61 1.52 6.18
CA PHE A 334 28.26 1.59 6.71
C PHE A 334 27.74 3.03 6.69
N ALA A 335 26.43 3.19 6.78
CA ALA A 335 25.77 4.48 6.95
C ALA A 335 24.88 4.49 8.19
N VAL A 336 24.66 5.69 8.73
CA VAL A 336 23.64 5.96 9.74
C VAL A 336 22.69 7.05 9.23
N ASN A 337 21.43 6.94 9.63
CA ASN A 337 20.38 7.91 9.34
C ASN A 337 19.92 8.54 10.65
N SER A 338 20.63 9.58 11.11
CA SER A 338 20.32 10.20 12.39
C SER A 338 20.83 11.64 12.47
N GLY A 339 20.08 12.46 13.20
CA GLY A 339 20.29 13.88 13.45
C GLY A 339 19.54 14.77 12.46
N GLY A 340 19.04 15.90 12.97
CA GLY A 340 18.59 17.06 12.21
C GLY A 340 19.46 18.28 12.49
N TRP A 341 19.29 19.34 11.70
CA TRP A 341 19.95 20.62 11.94
C TRP A 341 19.04 21.80 11.59
N ALA A 342 19.07 22.85 12.39
CA ALA A 342 18.58 24.16 12.01
C ALA A 342 19.69 24.89 11.25
N GLY A 343 19.33 25.54 10.15
CA GLY A 343 20.26 26.29 9.30
C GLY A 343 19.83 27.74 9.23
N ARG A 344 20.83 28.64 9.30
CA ARG A 344 20.65 30.08 9.10
C ARG A 344 21.66 30.62 8.10
N SER A 345 21.22 31.50 7.22
CA SER A 345 22.06 32.26 6.28
C SER A 345 21.77 33.75 6.40
N GLU A 346 22.83 34.55 6.47
CA GLU A 346 22.74 36.03 6.56
C GLU A 346 23.11 36.72 5.24
N ASP A 347 23.50 35.97 4.22
CA ASP A 347 24.04 36.46 2.95
C ASP A 347 23.20 36.03 1.73
N GLY A 348 21.91 35.79 1.95
CA GLY A 348 20.97 35.39 0.90
C GLY A 348 21.13 33.93 0.44
N GLY A 349 21.62 33.05 1.32
CA GLY A 349 21.73 31.61 1.08
C GLY A 349 23.08 31.16 0.54
N LYS A 350 24.08 32.05 0.43
CA LYS A 350 25.42 31.70 -0.07
C LYS A 350 26.19 30.87 0.94
N THR A 351 26.13 31.23 2.22
CA THR A 351 26.69 30.47 3.33
C THR A 351 25.64 30.14 4.37
N TRP A 352 25.82 29.00 5.06
CA TRP A 352 24.87 28.48 6.04
C TRP A 352 25.58 28.04 7.31
N LYS A 353 25.21 28.64 8.44
CA LYS A 353 25.54 28.12 9.76
C LYS A 353 24.51 27.06 10.16
N LYS A 354 24.97 25.87 10.52
CA LYS A 354 24.12 24.74 10.90
C LYS A 354 24.30 24.40 12.38
N THR A 355 23.21 24.35 13.12
CA THR A 355 23.16 23.93 14.52
C THR A 355 22.41 22.60 14.61
N PRO A 356 22.96 21.55 15.26
CA PRO A 356 22.22 20.31 15.49
C PRO A 356 20.90 20.55 16.22
N VAL A 357 19.85 19.82 15.83
CA VAL A 357 18.57 19.86 16.54
C VAL A 357 18.64 18.93 17.75
N PRO A 358 18.43 19.42 18.99
CA PRO A 358 18.41 18.59 20.17
C PRO A 358 17.32 17.51 20.10
N GLY A 359 17.65 16.30 20.59
CA GLY A 359 16.72 15.17 20.64
C GLY A 359 16.56 14.39 19.32
N LEU A 360 17.22 14.79 18.23
CA LEU A 360 17.18 14.06 16.95
C LEU A 360 18.41 13.17 16.70
N ASP A 361 19.41 13.17 17.58
CA ASP A 361 20.56 12.25 17.53
C ASP A 361 20.20 10.90 18.18
N THR A 362 19.33 10.15 17.49
CA THR A 362 18.68 8.92 17.98
C THR A 362 19.08 7.70 17.14
N TRP A 363 18.54 6.50 17.43
CA TRP A 363 18.80 5.29 16.66
C TRP A 363 18.51 5.45 15.16
N ILE A 364 17.39 6.11 14.81
CA ILE A 364 17.07 6.63 13.48
C ILE A 364 16.36 7.97 13.65
N SER A 365 16.70 8.97 12.83
CA SER A 365 15.79 10.08 12.57
C SER A 365 15.83 10.50 11.10
N CYS A 366 14.64 10.61 10.52
CA CYS A 366 14.43 10.91 9.10
C CYS A 366 13.24 11.84 8.93
N SER A 367 13.17 12.57 7.84
CA SER A 367 12.07 13.47 7.51
C SER A 367 11.79 13.49 6.01
N SER A 368 10.50 13.46 5.67
CA SER A 368 10.09 13.56 4.28
C SER A 368 10.17 15.01 3.78
N PRO A 369 10.35 15.23 2.46
CA PRO A 369 10.31 16.57 1.89
C PRO A 369 9.02 17.37 2.15
N TRP A 370 7.87 16.73 2.42
CA TRP A 370 6.59 17.39 2.74
C TRP A 370 6.36 17.69 4.21
N SER A 371 7.32 17.34 5.09
CA SER A 371 7.14 17.57 6.52
C SER A 371 7.45 19.00 6.95
N TRP A 372 7.82 19.88 6.01
CA TRP A 372 8.27 21.24 6.27
C TRP A 372 7.23 22.28 5.87
N ILE A 373 7.00 23.28 6.74
CA ILE A 373 6.24 24.50 6.46
C ILE A 373 6.84 25.71 7.20
N GLN A 374 6.68 26.91 6.65
CA GLN A 374 6.76 28.14 7.42
C GLN A 374 5.38 28.45 7.99
N LEU A 375 5.29 28.61 9.30
CA LEU A 375 4.08 28.96 10.02
C LEU A 375 3.78 30.46 9.86
N GLN A 376 2.51 30.82 9.99
CA GLN A 376 2.01 32.20 9.93
C GLN A 376 2.68 33.13 10.96
N ASP A 377 3.15 32.59 12.08
CA ASP A 377 3.87 33.34 13.11
C ASP A 377 5.37 33.55 12.80
N GLY A 378 5.83 33.12 11.63
CA GLY A 378 7.21 33.25 11.14
C GLY A 378 8.15 32.12 11.52
N ARG A 379 7.74 31.14 12.36
CA ARG A 379 8.57 29.96 12.66
C ARG A 379 8.63 29.00 11.48
N CYS A 380 9.72 28.27 11.36
CA CYS A 380 9.82 27.09 10.52
C CYS A 380 9.50 25.85 11.34
N LEU A 381 8.69 24.93 10.79
CA LEU A 381 8.39 23.63 11.36
C LEU A 381 8.86 22.54 10.40
N ARG A 382 9.45 21.47 10.94
CA ARG A 382 9.71 20.23 10.18
C ARG A 382 9.39 19.00 11.03
N SER A 383 8.63 18.05 10.49
CA SER A 383 8.41 16.75 11.15
C SER A 383 9.49 15.72 10.82
N PHE A 384 9.72 14.82 11.76
CA PHE A 384 10.68 13.72 11.69
C PHE A 384 10.01 12.42 12.17
N MET A 385 10.22 11.33 11.44
CA MET A 385 10.16 9.99 12.02
C MET A 385 11.38 9.83 12.94
N VAL A 386 11.17 9.42 14.18
CA VAL A 386 12.21 9.18 15.17
C VAL A 386 12.06 7.78 15.71
N VAL A 387 13.14 7.00 15.66
CA VAL A 387 13.28 5.73 16.36
C VAL A 387 14.41 5.91 17.35
N SER A 388 14.12 5.68 18.63
CA SER A 388 15.03 5.90 19.76
C SER A 388 15.89 4.68 20.06
N GLY A 389 15.44 3.48 19.70
CA GLY A 389 16.19 2.23 19.93
C GLY A 389 15.77 1.07 19.03
N LYS A 390 16.43 -0.09 19.16
CA LYS A 390 16.20 -1.27 18.30
C LYS A 390 14.77 -1.84 18.37
N LYS A 391 14.09 -1.68 19.51
CA LYS A 391 12.74 -2.21 19.77
C LYS A 391 11.65 -1.14 19.64
N ASP A 392 12.03 0.10 19.36
CA ASP A 392 11.10 1.22 19.21
C ASP A 392 10.45 1.14 17.81
N SER A 393 9.12 1.20 17.77
CA SER A 393 8.29 1.19 16.56
C SER A 393 8.29 2.53 15.84
N GLY A 394 8.82 3.58 16.46
CA GLY A 394 9.04 4.87 15.84
C GLY A 394 7.84 5.80 15.99
N ASP A 395 8.19 7.04 16.28
CA ASP A 395 7.29 8.14 16.58
C ASP A 395 7.45 9.27 15.56
N VAL A 396 6.49 10.19 15.55
CA VAL A 396 6.59 11.47 14.85
C VAL A 396 6.92 12.57 15.84
N TYR A 397 7.98 13.31 15.54
CA TYR A 397 8.38 14.53 16.23
C TYR A 397 8.29 15.73 15.29
N VAL A 398 8.16 16.93 15.84
CA VAL A 398 8.39 18.19 15.12
C VAL A 398 9.52 18.95 15.75
N ALA A 399 10.35 19.55 14.89
CA ALA A 399 11.34 20.54 15.25
C ALA A 399 10.85 21.92 14.76
N MET A 400 10.95 22.94 15.61
CA MET A 400 10.51 24.30 15.30
C MET A 400 11.60 25.32 15.63
N THR A 401 11.81 26.29 14.75
CA THR A 401 12.76 27.38 14.97
C THR A 401 12.21 28.72 14.49
N ARG A 402 12.53 29.81 15.20
CA ARG A 402 12.20 31.19 14.81
C ARG A 402 13.39 31.92 14.18
N ASP A 403 14.61 31.49 14.51
CA ASP A 403 15.85 32.21 14.24
C ASP A 403 16.85 31.39 13.42
N GLY A 404 16.60 30.09 13.19
CA GLY A 404 17.54 29.17 12.55
C GLY A 404 18.76 28.82 13.41
N LYS A 405 18.76 29.21 14.70
CA LYS A 405 19.85 29.00 15.67
C LYS A 405 19.40 28.07 16.79
N THR A 406 18.22 28.33 17.36
CA THR A 406 17.62 27.59 18.47
C THR A 406 16.43 26.78 17.96
N THR A 407 16.24 25.57 18.51
CA THR A 407 15.17 24.67 18.07
C THR A 407 14.44 24.08 19.27
N GLU A 408 13.11 24.05 19.19
CA GLU A 408 12.25 23.30 20.09
C GLU A 408 11.81 22.00 19.41
N THR A 409 11.86 20.89 20.14
CA THR A 409 11.49 19.56 19.64
C THR A 409 10.31 19.03 20.46
N VAL A 410 9.23 18.63 19.79
CA VAL A 410 7.99 18.13 20.43
C VAL A 410 7.63 16.77 19.84
N ARG A 411 7.35 15.78 20.70
CA ARG A 411 6.76 14.50 20.28
C ARG A 411 5.29 14.74 19.92
N VAL A 412 4.88 14.33 18.72
CA VAL A 412 3.54 14.61 18.17
C VAL A 412 2.62 13.40 18.27
N MET A 413 3.09 12.23 17.85
CA MET A 413 2.30 10.99 17.87
C MET A 413 3.19 9.77 17.78
N GLY A 414 2.65 8.64 18.21
CA GLY A 414 3.29 7.34 18.29
C GLY A 414 2.30 6.30 18.78
N ASP A 415 2.70 5.03 18.79
CA ASP A 415 1.88 3.95 19.36
C ASP A 415 2.38 3.58 20.76
N PRO A 416 1.62 3.88 21.82
CA PRO A 416 2.00 3.49 23.18
C PRO A 416 2.19 1.98 23.36
N GLU A 417 1.58 1.15 22.51
CA GLU A 417 1.70 -0.31 22.55
C GLU A 417 2.85 -0.86 21.69
N GLU A 418 3.54 0.00 20.93
CA GLU A 418 4.66 -0.36 20.04
C GLU A 418 4.30 -1.41 18.97
N LYS A 419 3.02 -1.49 18.56
CA LYS A 419 2.52 -2.41 17.53
C LYS A 419 2.49 -1.76 16.14
N LEU A 420 2.30 -0.45 16.09
CA LEU A 420 2.23 0.33 14.86
C LEU A 420 3.53 1.13 14.67
N ARG A 421 4.00 1.17 13.43
CA ARG A 421 5.26 1.84 13.09
C ARG A 421 4.98 3.13 12.34
N PHE A 422 5.22 4.29 12.95
CA PHE A 422 5.05 5.57 12.26
C PHE A 422 6.27 5.85 11.37
N THR A 423 6.04 6.13 10.09
CA THR A 423 7.13 6.21 9.09
C THR A 423 6.95 7.38 8.11
N GLU A 424 7.91 7.57 7.21
CA GLU A 424 7.77 8.51 6.11
C GLU A 424 6.78 8.00 5.04
N GLU A 425 5.93 8.84 4.44
CA GLU A 425 5.97 10.30 4.46
C GLU A 425 5.01 10.92 5.51
N THR A 426 5.32 12.14 5.93
CA THR A 426 4.43 13.01 6.73
C THR A 426 4.19 14.32 5.98
N LEU A 427 2.92 14.66 5.74
CA LEU A 427 2.50 15.98 5.28
C LEU A 427 2.34 16.93 6.48
N ALA A 428 2.68 18.19 6.29
CA ALA A 428 2.39 19.26 7.25
C ALA A 428 1.61 20.39 6.57
N HIS A 429 0.63 20.97 7.26
CA HIS A 429 -0.12 22.13 6.80
C HIS A 429 -0.61 22.99 7.98
N GLN A 430 -0.83 24.27 7.72
CA GLN A 430 -1.48 25.19 8.65
C GLN A 430 -2.68 25.84 7.98
N THR A 431 -3.85 25.71 8.62
CA THR A 431 -5.10 26.32 8.19
C THR A 431 -5.04 27.86 8.30
N ALA A 432 -5.94 28.56 7.62
CA ALA A 432 -6.08 30.02 7.74
C ALA A 432 -6.38 30.49 9.17
N LYS A 433 -6.93 29.61 10.03
CA LYS A 433 -7.21 29.87 11.46
C LYS A 433 -6.03 29.54 12.38
N GLY A 434 -4.86 29.22 11.84
CA GLY A 434 -3.65 28.93 12.60
C GLY A 434 -3.54 27.52 13.16
N VAL A 435 -4.56 26.66 12.97
CA VAL A 435 -4.51 25.24 13.36
C VAL A 435 -3.51 24.51 12.48
N ILE A 436 -2.60 23.74 13.08
CA ILE A 436 -1.56 22.96 12.39
C ILE A 436 -2.00 21.50 12.40
N TRP A 437 -1.84 20.81 11.28
CA TRP A 437 -2.01 19.36 11.24
C TRP A 437 -0.87 18.66 10.52
N LEU A 438 -0.60 17.43 10.97
CA LEU A 438 0.30 16.47 10.31
C LEU A 438 -0.50 15.25 9.88
N LEU A 439 -0.15 14.64 8.75
CA LEU A 439 -0.74 13.39 8.28
C LEU A 439 0.36 12.42 7.85
N THR A 440 0.42 11.24 8.47
CA THR A 440 1.57 10.35 8.42
C THR A 440 1.20 8.93 8.02
N ARG A 441 2.08 8.30 7.24
CA ARG A 441 2.05 6.85 6.95
C ARG A 441 2.37 6.03 8.20
N VAL A 442 1.58 4.97 8.41
CA VAL A 442 1.78 4.01 9.51
C VAL A 442 1.85 2.59 8.94
N GLU A 443 2.82 1.80 9.37
CA GLU A 443 2.97 0.38 9.04
C GLU A 443 2.57 -0.51 10.23
N GLY A 444 2.38 -1.81 10.00
CA GLY A 444 2.02 -2.79 11.04
C GLY A 444 0.53 -2.84 11.40
N GLY A 445 -0.26 -1.87 10.92
CA GLY A 445 -1.71 -1.81 11.11
C GLY A 445 -2.53 -2.12 9.86
N ASP A 446 -3.73 -1.54 9.79
CA ASP A 446 -4.70 -1.66 8.71
C ASP A 446 -4.51 -0.63 7.58
N ASP A 447 -3.30 -0.09 7.44
CA ASP A 447 -2.88 0.85 6.40
C ASP A 447 -3.63 2.19 6.34
N HIS A 448 -4.27 2.59 7.44
CA HIS A 448 -4.84 3.93 7.55
C HIS A 448 -3.76 4.95 7.94
N LEU A 449 -3.87 6.13 7.35
CA LEU A 449 -3.04 7.28 7.75
C LEU A 449 -3.46 7.79 9.13
N TYR A 450 -2.49 8.28 9.89
CA TYR A 450 -2.72 8.94 11.18
C TYR A 450 -2.55 10.44 11.05
N GLN A 451 -3.49 11.19 11.65
CA GLN A 451 -3.49 12.64 11.67
C GLN A 451 -3.26 13.13 13.09
N ALA A 452 -2.39 14.13 13.24
CA ALA A 452 -2.22 14.88 14.48
C ALA A 452 -2.59 16.35 14.27
N ILE A 453 -3.26 16.96 15.24
CA ILE A 453 -3.72 18.35 15.18
C ILE A 453 -3.20 19.12 16.40
N SER A 454 -2.67 20.31 16.16
CA SER A 454 -2.33 21.29 17.19
C SER A 454 -3.15 22.57 17.00
N ARG A 455 -3.73 23.06 18.11
CA ARG A 455 -4.52 24.30 18.17
C ARG A 455 -3.84 25.42 18.96
N ASP A 456 -2.65 25.14 19.50
CA ASP A 456 -1.87 26.03 20.36
C ASP A 456 -0.49 26.31 19.75
N ASN A 457 -0.46 26.39 18.41
CA ASN A 457 0.73 26.76 17.65
C ASN A 457 1.88 25.75 17.80
N GLY A 458 1.56 24.45 17.79
CA GLY A 458 2.52 23.34 17.74
C GLY A 458 3.04 22.87 19.11
N LYS A 459 2.51 23.39 20.23
CA LYS A 459 2.97 23.04 21.58
C LYS A 459 2.40 21.70 22.04
N THR A 460 1.10 21.49 21.85
CA THR A 460 0.43 20.22 22.16
C THR A 460 -0.30 19.68 20.93
N TRP A 461 -0.44 18.36 20.90
CA TRP A 461 -0.97 17.63 19.75
C TRP A 461 -1.97 16.57 20.19
N THR A 462 -3.03 16.40 19.42
CA THR A 462 -3.97 15.28 19.55
C THR A 462 -3.94 14.48 18.27
N SER A 463 -3.68 13.17 18.35
CA SER A 463 -3.60 12.27 17.21
C SER A 463 -4.78 11.31 17.13
N ARG A 464 -5.13 10.91 15.91
CA ARG A 464 -6.17 9.93 15.61
C ARG A 464 -5.94 9.29 14.24
N LYS A 465 -6.58 8.14 14.00
CA LYS A 465 -6.71 7.58 12.65
C LYS A 465 -7.55 8.53 11.78
N SER A 466 -7.12 8.77 10.53
CA SER A 466 -7.76 9.76 9.63
C SER A 466 -8.94 9.22 8.83
N GLY A 467 -9.16 7.90 8.81
CA GLY A 467 -10.12 7.23 7.92
C GLY A 467 -9.59 7.00 6.50
N VAL A 468 -8.50 7.66 6.09
CA VAL A 468 -7.91 7.46 4.76
C VAL A 468 -7.12 6.15 4.72
N LEU A 469 -7.60 5.18 3.93
CA LEU A 469 -6.97 3.88 3.70
C LEU A 469 -6.00 3.92 2.50
N GLY A 470 -4.70 3.90 2.76
CA GLY A 470 -3.63 3.93 1.76
C GLY A 470 -2.47 4.84 2.14
N HIS A 471 -1.38 4.78 1.38
CA HIS A 471 -0.15 5.54 1.66
C HIS A 471 0.79 5.64 0.43
N PRO A 472 1.81 6.52 0.48
CA PRO A 472 1.93 7.64 1.41
C PRO A 472 1.00 8.82 1.03
N PRO A 473 0.71 9.73 1.98
CA PRO A 473 0.07 11.01 1.68
C PRO A 473 1.13 11.93 1.08
N SER A 474 1.06 12.15 -0.24
CA SER A 474 2.24 12.52 -1.01
C SER A 474 2.02 13.71 -1.96
N GLY A 475 0.77 14.00 -2.33
CA GLY A 475 0.42 15.18 -3.11
C GLY A 475 -0.72 15.93 -2.44
N LEU A 476 -0.56 17.23 -2.26
CA LEU A 476 -1.55 18.10 -1.63
C LEU A 476 -1.72 19.36 -2.49
N VAL A 477 -2.94 19.63 -2.91
CA VAL A 477 -3.28 20.78 -3.76
C VAL A 477 -4.40 21.58 -3.11
N LYS A 478 -4.24 22.91 -3.03
CA LYS A 478 -5.32 23.83 -2.66
C LYS A 478 -6.02 24.29 -3.93
N LEU A 479 -7.32 24.08 -4.02
CA LEU A 479 -8.16 24.55 -5.11
C LEU A 479 -8.51 26.04 -4.94
N PRO A 480 -8.90 26.76 -6.01
CA PRO A 480 -9.29 28.16 -5.94
C PRO A 480 -10.48 28.44 -4.99
N ASP A 481 -11.36 27.45 -4.82
CA ASP A 481 -12.51 27.52 -3.89
C ASP A 481 -12.17 27.21 -2.43
N GLY A 482 -10.88 27.02 -2.12
CA GLY A 482 -10.38 26.78 -0.76
C GLY A 482 -10.35 25.31 -0.34
N ARG A 483 -10.94 24.38 -1.11
CA ARG A 483 -10.84 22.94 -0.83
C ARG A 483 -9.40 22.46 -0.92
N LEU A 484 -9.04 21.47 -0.12
CA LEU A 484 -7.79 20.72 -0.28
C LEU A 484 -8.07 19.37 -0.95
N VAL A 485 -7.18 18.98 -1.86
CA VAL A 485 -7.19 17.67 -2.50
C VAL A 485 -5.89 16.97 -2.13
N MET A 486 -5.99 15.79 -1.53
CA MET A 486 -4.84 14.96 -1.24
C MET A 486 -4.85 13.71 -2.12
N THR A 487 -3.76 13.47 -2.82
CA THR A 487 -3.50 12.24 -3.59
C THR A 487 -2.56 11.33 -2.82
N TYR A 488 -2.83 10.03 -2.87
CA TYR A 488 -2.07 9.00 -2.16
C TYR A 488 -2.05 7.68 -2.93
N GLY A 489 -1.09 6.81 -2.62
CA GLY A 489 -1.05 5.45 -3.16
C GLY A 489 -2.10 4.57 -2.49
N HIS A 490 -2.78 3.75 -3.28
CA HIS A 490 -3.72 2.75 -2.76
C HIS A 490 -3.18 1.37 -3.09
N ARG A 491 -2.50 0.78 -2.11
CA ARG A 491 -1.77 -0.47 -2.27
C ARG A 491 -2.56 -1.68 -1.80
N HIS A 492 -3.87 -1.62 -2.06
CA HIS A 492 -4.85 -2.68 -1.87
C HIS A 492 -5.58 -2.91 -3.20
N PRO A 493 -6.06 -4.13 -3.48
CA PRO A 493 -6.91 -4.36 -4.64
C PRO A 493 -8.18 -3.47 -4.62
N PRO A 494 -8.55 -2.83 -5.75
CA PRO A 494 -7.79 -2.75 -6.98
C PRO A 494 -6.65 -1.72 -6.86
N TYR A 495 -5.42 -2.19 -7.02
CA TYR A 495 -4.21 -1.41 -6.78
C TYR A 495 -4.16 -0.17 -7.66
N GLY A 496 -3.80 0.98 -7.08
CA GLY A 496 -3.57 2.17 -7.87
C GLY A 496 -3.39 3.46 -7.08
N ILE A 497 -3.99 4.53 -7.58
CA ILE A 497 -3.87 5.90 -7.04
C ILE A 497 -5.27 6.41 -6.70
N ARG A 498 -5.38 7.08 -5.55
CA ARG A 498 -6.63 7.64 -5.04
C ARG A 498 -6.43 9.10 -4.65
N ALA A 499 -7.55 9.81 -4.53
CA ALA A 499 -7.59 11.14 -3.96
C ALA A 499 -8.79 11.29 -3.00
N VAL A 500 -8.62 12.14 -1.98
CA VAL A 500 -9.70 12.57 -1.09
C VAL A 500 -9.74 14.09 -1.04
N VAL A 501 -10.93 14.63 -0.79
CA VAL A 501 -11.18 16.08 -0.71
C VAL A 501 -11.44 16.47 0.73
N SER A 502 -10.94 17.63 1.12
CA SER A 502 -11.27 18.28 2.38
C SER A 502 -11.90 19.65 2.11
N LYS A 503 -12.99 19.95 2.82
CA LYS A 503 -13.71 21.22 2.78
C LYS A 503 -13.36 22.16 3.94
N ASP A 504 -12.52 21.70 4.87
CA ASP A 504 -12.16 22.40 6.11
C ASP A 504 -10.63 22.52 6.29
N GLU A 505 -9.93 22.72 5.17
CA GLU A 505 -8.47 22.89 5.11
C GLU A 505 -7.67 21.71 5.72
N GLY A 506 -8.18 20.49 5.56
CA GLY A 506 -7.49 19.24 5.91
C GLY A 506 -7.77 18.75 7.33
N LEU A 507 -8.72 19.35 8.05
CA LEU A 507 -9.11 18.87 9.39
C LEU A 507 -9.95 17.58 9.32
N THR A 508 -10.70 17.40 8.23
CA THR A 508 -11.42 16.17 7.88
C THR A 508 -11.25 15.84 6.40
N TRP A 509 -11.41 14.56 6.05
CA TRP A 509 -11.28 14.04 4.68
C TRP A 509 -12.55 13.28 4.28
N ASP A 510 -13.07 13.55 3.09
CA ASP A 510 -14.24 12.87 2.53
C ASP A 510 -13.84 11.48 2.00
N THR A 511 -13.87 10.49 2.88
CA THR A 511 -13.51 9.09 2.57
C THR A 511 -14.66 8.34 1.89
N ASP A 512 -15.90 8.78 2.12
CA ASP A 512 -17.10 8.18 1.51
C ASP A 512 -17.14 8.44 -0.01
N ASN A 513 -16.57 9.56 -0.46
CA ASN A 513 -16.45 9.94 -1.86
C ASN A 513 -14.98 9.90 -2.35
N THR A 514 -14.24 8.85 -1.98
CA THR A 514 -12.86 8.66 -2.45
C THR A 514 -12.81 8.60 -3.98
N ILE A 515 -11.94 9.40 -4.59
CA ILE A 515 -11.79 9.52 -6.04
C ILE A 515 -10.72 8.54 -6.53
N THR A 516 -11.05 7.73 -7.53
CA THR A 516 -10.11 6.78 -8.14
C THR A 516 -9.41 7.38 -9.35
N LEU A 517 -8.08 7.52 -9.29
CA LEU A 517 -7.27 8.00 -10.42
C LEU A 517 -6.71 6.86 -11.27
N ARG A 518 -6.40 5.72 -10.63
CA ARG A 518 -5.92 4.47 -11.28
C ARG A 518 -6.45 3.26 -10.52
N ASN A 519 -6.88 2.22 -11.20
CA ASN A 519 -7.28 0.93 -10.59
C ASN A 519 -6.68 -0.29 -11.32
N ASP A 520 -5.71 -0.05 -12.19
CA ASP A 520 -5.06 -1.00 -13.10
C ASP A 520 -3.61 -1.33 -12.68
N GLY A 521 -3.28 -1.14 -11.40
CA GLY A 521 -1.98 -1.54 -10.86
C GLY A 521 -1.87 -3.06 -10.73
N ALA A 522 -0.70 -3.61 -11.07
CA ALA A 522 -0.44 -5.05 -10.96
C ALA A 522 -0.11 -5.51 -9.53
N GLY A 523 0.14 -4.58 -8.60
CA GLY A 523 0.48 -4.92 -7.22
C GLY A 523 0.89 -3.72 -6.37
N TYR A 524 1.44 -4.03 -5.19
CA TYR A 524 1.75 -3.05 -4.14
C TYR A 524 2.82 -2.01 -4.52
N ASP A 525 3.77 -2.35 -5.41
CA ASP A 525 4.89 -1.47 -5.76
C ASP A 525 4.48 -0.39 -6.78
N LEU A 526 3.77 0.61 -6.27
CA LEU A 526 3.30 1.83 -6.94
C LEU A 526 3.08 2.96 -5.91
N GLY A 527 2.73 4.16 -6.36
CA GLY A 527 2.28 5.26 -5.50
C GLY A 527 3.24 6.44 -5.45
N TYR A 528 3.39 7.05 -4.27
CA TYR A 528 4.12 8.29 -4.05
C TYR A 528 3.72 9.42 -5.02
N PRO A 529 2.41 9.71 -5.17
CA PRO A 529 1.93 10.71 -6.12
C PRO A 529 2.34 12.13 -5.75
N ARG A 530 2.57 12.98 -6.75
CA ARG A 530 2.87 14.41 -6.66
C ARG A 530 1.90 15.17 -7.53
N SER A 531 1.29 16.22 -7.00
CA SER A 531 0.16 16.88 -7.66
C SER A 531 0.38 18.38 -7.81
N LEU A 532 0.00 18.92 -8.97
CA LEU A 532 -0.04 20.35 -9.26
C LEU A 532 -1.40 20.74 -9.84
N LEU A 533 -1.90 21.91 -9.46
CA LEU A 533 -3.03 22.55 -10.14
C LEU A 533 -2.50 23.26 -11.40
N LEU A 534 -3.05 22.91 -12.55
CA LEU A 534 -2.75 23.54 -13.84
C LEU A 534 -3.60 24.80 -14.04
N LYS A 535 -3.15 25.68 -14.95
CA LYS A 535 -3.84 26.95 -15.28
C LYS A 535 -5.28 26.75 -15.77
N ASP A 536 -5.57 25.63 -16.43
CA ASP A 536 -6.91 25.30 -16.90
C ASP A 536 -7.81 24.72 -15.80
N GLY A 537 -7.32 24.56 -14.57
CA GLY A 537 -8.04 24.00 -13.42
C GLY A 537 -8.01 22.47 -13.33
N ALA A 538 -7.32 21.76 -14.22
CA ALA A 538 -7.05 20.34 -14.04
C ALA A 538 -5.92 20.14 -13.01
N ILE A 539 -5.93 18.99 -12.36
CA ILE A 539 -4.84 18.52 -11.50
C ILE A 539 -4.01 17.55 -12.33
N LEU A 540 -2.69 17.76 -12.36
CA LEU A 540 -1.73 16.79 -12.88
C LEU A 540 -1.08 16.06 -11.71
N THR A 541 -1.31 14.75 -11.63
CA THR A 541 -0.79 13.89 -10.57
C THR A 541 0.21 12.90 -11.15
N VAL A 542 1.50 13.05 -10.86
CA VAL A 542 2.61 12.18 -11.30
C VAL A 542 2.97 11.19 -10.19
N TYR A 543 3.13 9.92 -10.52
CA TYR A 543 3.43 8.84 -9.56
C TYR A 543 4.29 7.77 -10.24
N TYR A 544 4.84 6.85 -9.46
CA TYR A 544 5.41 5.64 -10.02
C TYR A 544 4.37 4.52 -10.01
N PHE A 545 4.44 3.63 -10.99
CA PHE A 545 3.39 2.63 -11.24
C PHE A 545 3.97 1.34 -11.81
N THR A 546 3.33 0.21 -11.53
CA THR A 546 3.65 -1.08 -12.12
C THR A 546 2.37 -1.69 -12.68
N GLN A 547 2.39 -2.06 -13.96
CA GLN A 547 1.30 -2.77 -14.65
C GLN A 547 1.70 -4.23 -14.89
N ASP A 548 0.84 -4.99 -15.56
CA ASP A 548 0.98 -6.44 -15.72
C ASP A 548 2.27 -6.87 -16.41
N ASP A 549 2.87 -5.98 -17.23
CA ASP A 549 4.19 -6.19 -17.85
C ASP A 549 5.37 -6.09 -16.87
N GLN A 550 5.10 -5.86 -15.58
CA GLN A 550 6.06 -5.80 -14.47
C GLN A 550 7.14 -4.72 -14.60
N VAL A 551 6.97 -3.76 -15.51
CA VAL A 551 7.89 -2.63 -15.65
C VAL A 551 7.44 -1.49 -14.74
N THR A 552 8.18 -1.26 -13.65
CA THR A 552 7.94 -0.12 -12.76
C THR A 552 8.45 1.18 -13.39
N HIS A 553 7.53 2.11 -13.60
CA HIS A 553 7.72 3.26 -14.47
C HIS A 553 7.08 4.53 -13.87
N ILE A 554 7.30 5.70 -14.49
CA ILE A 554 6.63 6.94 -14.08
C ILE A 554 5.43 7.18 -14.98
N ALA A 555 4.29 7.42 -14.35
CA ALA A 555 3.03 7.73 -15.00
C ALA A 555 2.44 9.00 -14.41
N ALA A 556 1.46 9.56 -15.10
CA ALA A 556 0.67 10.68 -14.63
C ALA A 556 -0.81 10.47 -14.95
N THR A 557 -1.66 11.06 -14.13
CA THR A 557 -3.08 11.25 -14.41
C THR A 557 -3.36 12.74 -14.46
N ARG A 558 -3.95 13.22 -15.55
CA ARG A 558 -4.52 14.58 -15.63
C ARG A 558 -6.04 14.47 -15.43
N TRP A 559 -6.58 15.15 -14.43
CA TRP A 559 -7.96 14.95 -13.98
C TRP A 559 -8.56 16.21 -13.34
N ARG A 560 -9.86 16.18 -13.03
CA ARG A 560 -10.56 17.25 -12.29
C ARG A 560 -11.35 16.62 -11.14
N VAL A 561 -11.48 17.38 -10.06
CA VAL A 561 -12.41 17.00 -8.98
C VAL A 561 -13.83 17.07 -9.54
N PRO A 562 -14.64 15.99 -9.37
CA PRO A 562 -16.04 15.96 -9.82
C PRO A 562 -16.93 17.05 -9.24
#